data_AF-A0A9P8KRD0-F1
#
_entry.id   AF-A0A9P8KRD0-F1
#
_cell.length_a   1.000
_cell.length_b   1.000
_cell.length_c   1.000
_cell.angle_alpha   90.00
_cell.angle_beta   90.00
_cell.angle_gamma   90.00
#
_symmetry.space_group_name_H-M   'P 1'
#
loop_
_entity.id
_entity.type
_entity.pdbx_description
1 polymer ?
#
loop_
_entity_poly.entity_id
_entity_poly.type
_entity_poly.pdbx_seq_one_letter_code
_entity_poly.pdbx_strand_id
1 'polypeptide(L)'
;MPNKWEVPGGGCDDDDESILHAAARELWEEAGLKAVHLGAAVGNPYFLQSRSGKKVCKFVFPVQAETDSEGRMDVTLDPREHQSFVWASEEEVKAKRIKDMELEFTHKDLECIVLEAFSQSKTG
;
A
#
# COMPACT_ATOMS: atom_id res chain seq x y z
N MET A 1 -7.14 -9.85 4.09
CA MET A 1 -8.10 -10.46 5.07
C MET A 1 -9.45 -9.78 4.88
N PRO A 2 -10.62 -10.45 4.98
CA PRO A 2 -11.88 -9.78 4.67
C PRO A 2 -12.16 -8.64 5.66
N ASN A 3 -12.67 -7.51 5.15
CA ASN A 3 -13.06 -6.31 5.91
C ASN A 3 -11.92 -5.71 6.77
N LYS A 4 -10.69 -5.74 6.28
CA LYS A 4 -9.53 -5.05 6.87
C LYS A 4 -8.87 -4.17 5.81
N TRP A 5 -8.16 -3.15 6.24
CA TRP A 5 -7.45 -2.22 5.34
C TRP A 5 -6.04 -2.70 5.03
N GLU A 6 -5.63 -2.51 3.79
CA GLU A 6 -4.25 -2.68 3.34
C GLU A 6 -3.88 -1.67 2.27
N VAL A 7 -2.58 -1.58 1.98
CA VAL A 7 -2.06 -0.83 0.84
C VAL A 7 -1.93 -1.79 -0.35
N PRO A 8 -2.02 -1.29 -1.61
CA PRO A 8 -1.84 -2.14 -2.76
C PRO A 8 -0.54 -2.93 -2.73
N GLY A 9 -0.56 -4.19 -3.18
CA GLY A 9 0.65 -4.98 -3.30
C GLY A 9 0.47 -6.49 -3.17
N GLY A 10 1.19 -7.21 -4.01
CA GLY A 10 1.19 -8.67 -4.08
C GLY A 10 2.58 -9.28 -4.20
N GLY A 11 2.65 -10.41 -4.90
CA GLY A 11 3.89 -11.18 -5.10
C GLY A 11 4.77 -10.55 -6.17
N CYS A 12 6.08 -10.78 -6.07
CA CYS A 12 6.98 -10.57 -7.20
C CYS A 12 6.99 -11.84 -8.04
N ASP A 13 6.61 -11.73 -9.30
CA ASP A 13 6.58 -12.82 -10.26
C ASP A 13 7.92 -12.95 -10.98
N ASP A 14 8.16 -14.10 -11.62
CA ASP A 14 9.43 -14.37 -12.34
C ASP A 14 9.64 -13.43 -13.54
N ASP A 15 8.56 -12.87 -14.08
CA ASP A 15 8.56 -11.92 -15.19
C ASP A 15 8.67 -10.45 -14.72
N ASP A 16 8.64 -10.18 -13.40
CA ASP A 16 8.88 -8.83 -12.88
C ASP A 16 10.37 -8.48 -12.95
N GLU A 17 10.70 -7.34 -13.58
CA GLU A 17 12.09 -6.88 -13.72
C GLU A 17 12.77 -6.58 -12.36
N SER A 18 11.97 -6.22 -11.35
CA SER A 18 12.42 -5.94 -10.00
C SER A 18 11.24 -5.89 -9.02
N ILE A 19 11.53 -5.85 -7.71
CA ILE A 19 10.50 -5.62 -6.68
C ILE A 19 9.80 -4.26 -6.82
N LEU A 20 10.44 -3.26 -7.46
CA LEU A 20 9.81 -1.98 -7.76
C LEU A 20 8.84 -2.09 -8.95
N HIS A 21 9.18 -2.93 -9.93
CA HIS A 21 8.29 -3.26 -11.04
C HIS A 21 7.03 -3.95 -10.51
N ALA A 22 7.18 -4.95 -9.64
CA ALA A 22 6.07 -5.62 -8.98
C ALA A 22 5.18 -4.62 -8.21
N ALA A 23 5.78 -3.74 -7.40
CA ALA A 23 5.01 -2.72 -6.65
C ALA A 23 4.22 -1.77 -7.57
N ALA A 24 4.79 -1.36 -8.71
CA ALA A 24 4.10 -0.51 -9.68
C ALA A 24 2.98 -1.26 -10.43
N ARG A 25 3.20 -2.55 -10.77
CA ARG A 25 2.19 -3.43 -11.39
C ARG A 25 0.99 -3.60 -10.47
N GLU A 26 1.23 -3.98 -9.22
CA GLU A 26 0.17 -4.22 -8.23
C GLU A 26 -0.63 -2.94 -7.92
N LEU A 27 0.03 -1.78 -7.84
CA LEU A 27 -0.65 -0.49 -7.71
C LEU A 27 -1.62 -0.22 -8.87
N TRP A 28 -1.22 -0.58 -10.09
CA TRP A 28 -2.06 -0.44 -11.27
C TRP A 28 -3.20 -1.47 -11.29
N GLU A 29 -2.90 -2.75 -11.00
CA GLU A 29 -3.88 -3.84 -11.04
C GLU A 29 -4.96 -3.69 -9.97
N GLU A 30 -4.58 -3.34 -8.74
CA GLU A 30 -5.49 -3.30 -7.60
C GLU A 30 -6.19 -1.95 -7.39
N ALA A 31 -5.58 -0.84 -7.86
CA ALA A 31 -6.08 0.51 -7.62
C ALA A 31 -6.19 1.39 -8.88
N GLY A 32 -5.78 0.91 -10.05
CA GLY A 32 -5.84 1.70 -11.29
C GLY A 32 -4.94 2.92 -11.29
N LEU A 33 -3.95 2.99 -10.39
CA LEU A 33 -3.04 4.13 -10.28
C LEU A 33 -1.71 3.82 -10.96
N LYS A 34 -1.19 4.78 -11.72
CA LYS A 34 0.11 4.65 -12.38
C LYS A 34 1.20 5.30 -11.52
N ALA A 35 2.25 4.54 -11.22
CA ALA A 35 3.41 5.08 -10.52
C ALA A 35 4.22 6.02 -11.42
N VAL A 36 4.51 7.23 -10.92
CA VAL A 36 5.44 8.20 -11.53
C VAL A 36 6.82 8.10 -10.89
N HIS A 37 6.85 7.89 -9.57
CA HIS A 37 8.08 7.73 -8.81
C HIS A 37 7.87 6.79 -7.63
N LEU A 38 8.81 5.87 -7.42
CA LEU A 38 8.87 5.03 -6.22
C LEU A 38 10.05 5.48 -5.37
N GLY A 39 9.79 5.78 -4.10
CA GLY A 39 10.83 6.15 -3.14
C GLY A 39 11.58 4.93 -2.59
N ALA A 40 12.47 5.20 -1.64
CA ALA A 40 13.19 4.14 -0.93
C ALA A 40 12.24 3.23 -0.11
N ALA A 41 12.68 2.00 0.15
CA ALA A 41 11.93 1.08 1.00
C ALA A 41 11.72 1.71 2.39
N VAL A 42 10.49 1.62 2.89
CA VAL A 42 10.13 2.11 4.23
C VAL A 42 10.56 1.08 5.27
N GLY A 43 11.27 1.55 6.30
CA GLY A 43 11.71 0.73 7.41
C GLY A 43 12.45 -0.54 7.01
N ASN A 44 12.29 -1.57 7.84
CA ASN A 44 12.78 -2.90 7.55
C ASN A 44 11.66 -3.72 6.88
N PRO A 45 12.01 -4.62 5.93
CA PRO A 45 11.02 -5.56 5.42
C PRO A 45 10.50 -6.43 6.56
N TYR A 46 9.22 -6.79 6.50
CA TYR A 46 8.61 -7.65 7.50
C TYR A 46 8.25 -9.02 6.91
N PHE A 47 8.28 -10.03 7.77
CA PHE A 47 8.11 -11.42 7.37
C PHE A 47 6.75 -11.94 7.78
N LEU A 48 6.03 -12.51 6.82
CA LEU A 48 4.73 -13.13 7.04
C LEU A 48 4.80 -14.62 6.68
N GLN A 49 3.90 -15.40 7.25
CA GLN A 49 3.67 -16.77 6.78
C GLN A 49 2.39 -16.80 5.97
N SER A 50 2.49 -17.19 4.70
CA SER A 50 1.32 -17.39 3.85
C SER A 50 0.47 -18.56 4.37
N ARG A 51 -0.79 -18.62 3.93
CA ARG A 51 -1.69 -19.76 4.23
C ARG A 51 -1.12 -21.12 3.81
N SER A 52 -0.26 -21.13 2.80
CA SER A 52 0.43 -22.34 2.29
C SER A 52 1.68 -22.73 3.10
N GLY A 53 2.02 -21.97 4.15
CA GLY A 53 3.21 -22.20 4.99
C GLY A 53 4.49 -21.55 4.47
N LYS A 54 4.50 -21.01 3.24
CA LYS A 54 5.65 -20.25 2.70
C LYS A 54 5.92 -19.00 3.52
N LYS A 55 7.20 -18.71 3.78
CA LYS A 55 7.65 -17.44 4.35
C LYS A 55 7.69 -16.38 3.25
N VAL A 56 7.06 -15.25 3.49
CA VAL A 56 6.99 -14.09 2.59
C VAL A 56 7.77 -12.96 3.22
N CYS A 57 8.62 -12.30 2.44
CA CYS A 57 9.31 -11.07 2.82
C CYS A 57 8.60 -9.91 2.11
N LYS A 58 8.01 -8.97 2.86
CA LYS A 58 7.25 -7.84 2.28
C LYS A 58 8.06 -6.55 2.42
N PHE A 59 8.26 -5.90 1.29
CA PHE A 59 8.81 -4.55 1.17
C PHE A 59 7.67 -3.57 0.90
N VAL A 60 7.76 -2.36 1.45
CA VAL A 60 6.78 -1.29 1.23
C VAL A 60 7.51 -0.06 0.72
N PHE A 61 6.95 0.58 -0.30
CA PHE A 61 7.55 1.74 -0.96
C PHE A 61 6.53 2.88 -0.96
N PRO A 62 6.93 4.12 -0.65
CA PRO A 62 6.10 5.27 -0.91
C PRO A 62 6.07 5.50 -2.42
N VAL A 63 4.88 5.72 -2.98
CA VAL A 63 4.69 5.92 -4.41
C VAL A 63 4.03 7.26 -4.67
N GLN A 64 4.62 8.03 -5.58
CA GLN A 64 3.96 9.16 -6.21
C GLN A 64 3.20 8.63 -7.44
N ALA A 65 1.87 8.73 -7.40
CA ALA A 65 1.02 8.35 -8.52
C ALA A 65 0.80 9.52 -9.49
N GLU A 66 0.46 9.18 -10.74
CA GLU A 66 0.02 10.14 -11.76
C GLU A 66 -1.29 10.81 -11.32
N THR A 67 -1.43 12.10 -11.64
CA THR A 67 -2.63 12.88 -11.34
C THR A 67 -3.22 13.48 -12.60
N ASP A 68 -4.53 13.72 -12.59
CA ASP A 68 -5.22 14.46 -13.65
C ASP A 68 -4.83 15.96 -13.65
N SER A 69 -5.38 16.73 -14.60
CA SER A 69 -5.13 18.17 -14.70
C SER A 69 -5.58 18.97 -13.47
N GLU A 70 -6.39 18.38 -12.59
CA GLU A 70 -6.88 18.98 -11.34
C GLU A 70 -6.15 18.42 -10.11
N GLY A 71 -5.11 17.60 -10.31
CA GLY A 71 -4.32 17.00 -9.23
C GLY A 71 -4.98 15.81 -8.54
N ARG A 72 -6.02 15.21 -9.13
CA ARG A 72 -6.71 14.04 -8.56
C ARG A 72 -6.13 12.73 -9.05
N MET A 73 -6.21 11.72 -8.19
CA MET A 73 -5.89 10.33 -8.48
C MET A 73 -7.20 9.56 -8.65
N ASP A 74 -7.43 9.01 -9.83
CA ASP A 74 -8.67 8.27 -10.14
C ASP A 74 -8.50 6.79 -9.79
N VAL A 75 -9.04 6.39 -8.63
CA VAL A 75 -8.89 5.03 -8.09
C VAL A 75 -9.93 4.11 -8.71
N THR A 76 -9.46 3.04 -9.35
CA THR A 76 -10.30 1.95 -9.86
C THR A 76 -9.88 0.64 -9.20
N LEU A 77 -10.74 0.09 -8.34
CA LEU A 77 -10.43 -1.14 -7.61
C LEU A 77 -10.70 -2.40 -8.43
N ASP A 78 -9.85 -3.42 -8.28
CA ASP A 78 -10.21 -4.79 -8.70
C ASP A 78 -11.26 -5.35 -7.72
N PRO A 79 -12.51 -5.60 -8.16
CA PRO A 79 -13.59 -6.09 -7.29
C PRO A 79 -13.36 -7.52 -6.78
N ARG A 80 -12.39 -8.26 -7.32
CA ARG A 80 -12.00 -9.60 -6.84
C ARG A 80 -11.17 -9.53 -5.56
N GLU A 81 -10.48 -8.40 -5.34
CA GLU A 81 -9.51 -8.24 -4.26
C GLU A 81 -9.99 -7.22 -3.23
N HIS A 82 -10.50 -6.08 -3.70
CA HIS A 82 -10.85 -4.94 -2.87
C HIS A 82 -12.29 -4.46 -3.12
N GLN A 83 -12.93 -3.98 -2.05
CA GLN A 83 -14.33 -3.56 -2.08
C GLN A 83 -14.54 -2.07 -1.74
N SER A 84 -13.51 -1.39 -1.24
CA SER A 84 -13.56 0.02 -0.85
C SER A 84 -12.15 0.59 -0.78
N PHE A 85 -12.03 1.91 -0.95
CA PHE A 85 -10.79 2.65 -0.76
C PHE A 85 -11.04 3.91 0.06
N VAL A 86 -9.98 4.39 0.70
CA VAL A 86 -9.96 5.69 1.37
C VAL A 86 -8.60 6.34 1.20
N TRP A 87 -8.59 7.66 1.14
CA TRP A 87 -7.40 8.45 1.39
C TRP A 87 -7.38 8.79 2.88
N ALA A 88 -6.29 8.45 3.57
CA ALA A 88 -6.15 8.63 5.01
C ALA A 88 -4.96 9.54 5.32
N SER A 89 -5.14 10.55 6.17
CA SER A 89 -4.03 11.35 6.69
C SER A 89 -3.24 10.59 7.76
N GLU A 90 -2.03 11.06 8.07
CA GLU A 90 -1.22 10.49 9.16
C GLU A 90 -1.98 10.51 10.50
N GLU A 91 -2.70 11.60 10.78
CA GLU A 91 -3.52 11.75 11.99
C GLU A 91 -4.67 10.74 12.03
N GLU A 92 -5.33 10.50 10.90
CA GLU A 92 -6.42 9.52 10.79
C GLU A 92 -5.92 8.08 10.97
N VAL A 93 -4.74 7.75 10.40
CA VAL A 93 -4.09 6.45 10.62
C VAL A 93 -3.72 6.27 12.10
N LYS A 94 -3.13 7.28 12.75
CA LYS A 94 -2.82 7.24 14.19
C LYS A 94 -4.07 7.10 15.06
N ALA A 95 -5.16 7.77 14.66
CA ALA A 95 -6.44 7.68 15.35
C ALA A 95 -7.21 6.39 15.04
N LYS A 96 -6.73 5.57 14.08
CA LYS A 96 -7.39 4.38 13.54
C LYS A 96 -8.83 4.65 13.10
N ARG A 97 -9.08 5.85 12.55
CA ARG A 97 -10.43 6.28 12.24
C ARG A 97 -10.46 7.38 11.19
N ILE A 98 -11.38 7.25 10.24
CA ILE A 98 -11.71 8.27 9.25
C ILE A 98 -13.19 8.60 9.42
N LYS A 99 -13.50 9.80 9.93
CA LYS A 99 -14.87 10.20 10.31
C LYS A 99 -15.51 9.15 11.25
N ASP A 100 -16.53 8.44 10.79
CA ASP A 100 -17.25 7.41 11.55
C ASP A 100 -16.79 5.97 11.23
N MET A 101 -15.76 5.82 10.40
CA MET A 101 -15.26 4.53 9.93
C MET A 101 -13.97 4.13 10.68
N GLU A 102 -13.94 2.93 11.24
CA GLU A 102 -12.75 2.36 11.86
C GLU A 102 -11.73 1.92 10.79
N LEU A 103 -10.46 2.26 11.03
CA LEU A 103 -9.34 1.93 10.16
C LEU A 103 -8.50 0.82 10.80
N GLU A 104 -8.98 -0.41 10.66
CA GLU A 104 -8.28 -1.60 11.13
C GLU A 104 -7.50 -2.30 10.01
N PHE A 105 -6.17 -2.33 10.12
CA PHE A 105 -5.30 -2.94 9.12
C PHE A 105 -5.28 -4.46 9.17
N THR A 106 -4.89 -5.11 8.07
CA THR A 106 -4.71 -6.57 7.99
C THR A 106 -3.68 -7.09 9.01
N HIS A 107 -2.64 -6.31 9.30
CA HIS A 107 -1.57 -6.65 10.23
C HIS A 107 -1.06 -5.40 10.96
N LYS A 108 -0.64 -5.56 12.22
CA LYS A 108 -0.06 -4.47 13.01
C LYS A 108 1.25 -3.93 12.40
N ASP A 109 2.06 -4.79 11.79
CA ASP A 109 3.30 -4.37 11.14
C ASP A 109 3.03 -3.44 9.94
N LEU A 110 1.91 -3.66 9.23
CA LEU A 110 1.49 -2.79 8.13
C LEU A 110 1.05 -1.41 8.66
N GLU A 111 0.34 -1.35 9.78
CA GLU A 111 0.00 -0.06 10.41
C GLU A 111 1.29 0.71 10.80
N CYS A 112 2.25 0.01 11.41
CA CYS A 112 3.54 0.60 11.79
C CYS A 112 4.30 1.14 10.57
N ILE A 113 4.38 0.37 9.48
CA ILE A 113 5.15 0.76 8.29
C ILE A 113 4.49 1.93 7.54
N VAL A 114 3.15 2.02 7.53
CA VAL A 114 2.44 3.18 6.98
C VAL A 114 2.76 4.45 7.77
N LEU A 115 2.76 4.37 9.11
CA LEU A 115 3.13 5.50 9.97
C LEU A 115 4.61 5.90 9.80
N GLU A 116 5.48 4.92 9.57
CA GLU A 116 6.88 5.19 9.25
C GLU A 116 7.04 5.90 7.90
N ALA A 117 6.26 5.53 6.88
CA ALA A 117 6.29 6.16 5.56
C ALA A 117 5.97 7.67 5.62
N PHE A 118 4.98 8.05 6.43
CA PHE A 118 4.67 9.46 6.70
C PHE A 118 5.84 10.20 7.36
N SER A 119 6.54 9.54 8.28
CA SER A 119 7.69 10.12 8.97
C SER A 119 8.87 10.34 8.02
N GLN A 120 9.15 9.37 7.13
CA GLN A 120 10.22 9.49 6.13
C GLN A 120 9.97 10.65 5.14
N SER A 121 8.71 10.81 4.71
CA SER A 121 8.30 11.83 3.74
C SER A 121 8.40 13.27 4.25
N LYS A 122 8.57 13.48 5.57
CA LYS A 122 8.82 14.81 6.17
C LYS A 122 10.29 15.23 6.13
N THR A 123 11.18 14.30 5.81
CA THR A 123 12.64 14.47 5.93
C THR A 123 13.33 14.60 4.56
N GLY A 124 12.59 14.47 3.46
CA GLY A 124 13.05 14.68 2.09
C GLY A 124 12.51 15.99 1.53
#